data_AF-A0A7X3IHJ4-F1
#
_entry.id   AF-A0A7X3IHJ4-F1
#
_cell.length_a   1.000
_cell.length_b   1.000
_cell.length_c   1.000
_cell.angle_alpha   90.00
_cell.angle_beta   90.00
_cell.angle_gamma   90.00
#
_symmetry.space_group_name_H-M   'P 1'
#
loop_
_entity.id
_entity.type
_entity.pdbx_description
1 polymer ?
#
loop_
_entity_poly.entity_id
_entity_poly.type
_entity_poly.pdbx_seq_one_letter_code
_entity_poly.pdbx_strand_id
1 'polypeptide(L)'
;MESHQPPKQPTQYKRHAGPGIASFIISLVSMLAYIVSVGAMGAIFSKGLEGDNTWTQSSTTGVTIVTIILIGLFAANIIGVILGIIGLVLRNRKKIFAILGLSLNTIIIFSFGLMFVILMLRAGRG
;
A
#
# COMPACT_ATOMS: atom_id res chain seq x y z
N MET A 1 -58.14 -8.53 -27.66
CA MET A 1 -57.25 -9.22 -26.70
C MET A 1 -55.91 -8.49 -26.72
N GLU A 2 -55.82 -7.36 -26.01
CA GLU A 2 -54.58 -6.61 -25.87
C GLU A 2 -53.78 -7.20 -24.69
N SER A 3 -52.70 -7.89 -25.03
CA SER A 3 -51.74 -8.46 -24.09
C SER A 3 -51.02 -7.32 -23.37
N HIS A 4 -51.45 -7.07 -22.14
CA HIS A 4 -50.78 -6.15 -21.22
C HIS A 4 -49.39 -6.71 -20.90
N GLN A 5 -48.36 -6.25 -21.63
CA GLN A 5 -46.98 -6.50 -21.24
C GLN A 5 -46.67 -5.67 -19.99
N PRO A 6 -46.20 -6.28 -18.89
CA PRO A 6 -45.79 -5.52 -17.72
C PRO A 6 -44.59 -4.62 -18.06
N PRO A 7 -44.51 -3.41 -17.50
CA PRO A 7 -43.43 -2.48 -17.78
C PRO A 7 -42.09 -3.12 -17.45
N LYS A 8 -41.20 -3.19 -18.45
CA LYS A 8 -39.80 -3.60 -18.29
C LYS A 8 -39.14 -2.65 -17.29
N GLN A 9 -38.98 -3.10 -16.05
CA GLN A 9 -38.23 -2.35 -15.05
C GLN A 9 -36.80 -2.12 -15.57
N PRO A 10 -36.27 -0.88 -15.52
CA PRO A 10 -34.90 -0.64 -15.92
C PRO A 10 -33.99 -1.46 -15.01
N THR A 11 -33.21 -2.36 -15.62
CA THR A 11 -32.20 -3.17 -14.94
C THR A 11 -31.25 -2.22 -14.22
N GLN A 12 -31.44 -2.10 -12.90
CA GLN A 12 -30.65 -1.25 -12.04
C GLN A 12 -29.23 -1.83 -12.02
N TYR A 13 -28.39 -1.36 -12.94
CA TYR A 13 -26.98 -1.72 -13.05
C TYR A 13 -26.34 -1.38 -11.70
N LYS A 14 -26.19 -2.39 -10.83
CA LYS A 14 -25.51 -2.27 -9.54
C LYS A 14 -24.08 -1.84 -9.85
N ARG A 15 -23.81 -0.53 -9.89
CA ARG A 15 -22.45 0.00 -10.02
C ARG A 15 -21.61 -0.61 -8.90
N HIS A 16 -20.65 -1.43 -9.30
CA HIS A 16 -19.87 -2.27 -8.41
C HIS A 16 -19.02 -1.35 -7.51
N ALA A 17 -18.88 -1.69 -6.24
CA ALA A 17 -18.12 -0.92 -5.24
C ALA A 17 -16.59 -1.05 -5.46
N GLY A 18 -16.13 -0.87 -6.70
CA GLY A 18 -14.77 -1.12 -7.15
C GLY A 18 -13.67 -0.31 -6.46
N PRO A 19 -13.80 1.02 -6.29
CA PRO A 19 -12.65 1.83 -5.85
C PRO A 19 -12.27 1.58 -4.38
N GLY A 20 -13.25 1.40 -3.49
CA GLY A 20 -12.97 1.10 -2.07
C GLY A 20 -12.31 -0.27 -1.87
N ILE A 21 -12.76 -1.29 -2.60
CA ILE A 21 -12.17 -2.64 -2.55
C ILE A 21 -10.76 -2.63 -3.13
N ALA A 22 -10.54 -1.91 -4.24
CA ALA A 22 -9.21 -1.75 -4.83
C ALA A 22 -8.22 -1.13 -3.83
N SER A 23 -8.62 -0.07 -3.10
CA SER A 23 -7.77 0.54 -2.07
C SER A 23 -7.39 -0.44 -0.95
N PHE A 24 -8.33 -1.29 -0.54
CA PHE A 24 -8.11 -2.30 0.48
C PHE A 24 -7.12 -3.38 0.01
N ILE A 25 -7.30 -3.91 -1.21
CA ILE A 25 -6.40 -4.90 -1.79
C ILE A 25 -4.99 -4.33 -1.95
N ILE A 26 -4.87 -3.09 -2.45
CA ILE A 26 -3.58 -2.40 -2.57
C ILE A 26 -2.90 -2.29 -1.21
N SER A 27 -3.65 -1.92 -0.15
CA SER A 27 -3.10 -1.83 1.20
C SER A 27 -2.61 -3.18 1.72
N LEU A 28 -3.36 -4.26 1.47
CA LEU A 28 -3.02 -5.60 1.94
C LEU A 28 -1.79 -6.15 1.21
N VAL A 29 -1.76 -6.03 -0.12
CA VAL A 29 -0.61 -6.46 -0.93
C VAL A 29 0.63 -5.65 -0.57
N SER A 30 0.49 -4.33 -0.39
CA SER A 30 1.61 -3.48 0.00
C SER A 30 2.13 -3.83 1.38
N MET A 31 1.25 -4.06 2.35
CA MET A 31 1.63 -4.45 3.71
C MET A 31 2.42 -5.76 3.71
N LEU A 32 1.96 -6.77 2.97
CA LEU A 32 2.69 -8.04 2.84
C LEU A 32 4.06 -7.84 2.19
N ALA A 33 4.13 -7.04 1.12
CA ALA A 33 5.38 -6.75 0.45
C ALA A 33 6.36 -6.01 1.36
N TYR A 34 5.89 -5.06 2.19
CA TYR A 34 6.73 -4.40 3.19
C TYR A 34 7.31 -5.38 4.21
N ILE A 35 6.50 -6.30 4.73
CA ILE A 35 6.97 -7.33 5.68
C ILE A 35 8.10 -8.15 5.04
N VAL A 36 7.92 -8.58 3.80
CA VAL A 36 8.94 -9.33 3.04
C VAL A 36 10.19 -8.48 2.80
N SER A 37 10.05 -7.21 2.40
CA SER A 37 11.18 -6.31 2.18
C SER A 37 11.99 -6.06 3.45
N VAL A 38 11.33 -5.86 4.60
CA VAL A 38 12.01 -5.69 5.89
C VAL A 38 12.75 -6.97 6.29
N GLY A 39 12.13 -8.15 6.11
CA GLY A 39 12.78 -9.43 6.36
C GLY A 39 14.00 -9.66 5.46
N ALA A 40 13.88 -9.35 4.16
CA ALA A 40 14.98 -9.42 3.21
C ALA A 40 16.13 -8.48 3.59
N MET A 41 15.80 -7.25 3.99
CA MET A 41 16.79 -6.28 4.47
C MET A 41 17.50 -6.82 5.72
N GLY A 42 16.75 -7.31 6.72
CA GLY A 42 17.32 -7.92 7.92
C GLY A 42 18.28 -9.08 7.63
N ALA A 43 17.94 -9.94 6.67
CA ALA A 43 18.79 -11.05 6.25
C ALA A 43 20.08 -10.59 5.52
N ILE A 44 20.04 -9.47 4.79
CA ILE A 44 21.24 -8.88 4.18
C ILE A 44 22.15 -8.29 5.27
N PHE A 45 21.56 -7.58 6.24
CA PHE A 45 22.30 -6.98 7.36
C PHE A 45 22.89 -8.03 8.29
N SER A 46 22.19 -9.14 8.58
CA SER A 46 22.70 -10.19 9.46
C SER A 46 23.97 -10.85 8.89
N LYS A 47 23.99 -11.10 7.58
CA LYS A 47 25.18 -11.60 6.87
C LYS A 47 26.39 -10.66 6.98
N GLY A 48 26.13 -9.36 7.01
CA GLY A 48 27.19 -8.35 7.18
C GLY A 48 27.74 -8.26 8.61
N LEU A 49 26.99 -8.74 9.61
CA LEU A 49 27.40 -8.78 11.02
C LEU A 49 28.11 -10.10 11.39
N GLU A 50 27.80 -11.20 10.70
CA GLU A 50 28.40 -12.53 10.95
C GLU A 50 29.69 -12.80 10.17
N GLY A 51 29.85 -12.21 8.97
CA GLY A 51 31.13 -12.21 8.23
C GLY A 51 32.05 -11.08 8.69
N ASP A 52 33.34 -11.12 8.32
CA ASP A 52 34.40 -10.13 8.65
C ASP A 52 34.06 -8.68 8.22
N ASN A 53 33.00 -8.06 8.75
CA ASN A 53 32.53 -6.68 8.54
C ASN A 53 32.61 -6.14 7.09
N THR A 54 32.73 -7.02 6.10
CA THR A 54 33.11 -6.68 4.73
C THR A 54 31.83 -6.63 3.93
N TRP A 55 31.36 -5.41 3.71
CA TRP A 55 30.25 -5.16 2.82
C TRP A 55 30.59 -5.63 1.41
N THR A 56 30.02 -6.77 1.03
CA THR A 56 30.22 -7.33 -0.31
C THR A 56 29.39 -6.58 -1.35
N GLN A 57 29.83 -6.63 -2.61
CA GLN A 57 29.05 -6.09 -3.73
C GLN A 57 27.65 -6.71 -3.79
N SER A 58 27.50 -7.99 -3.46
CA SER A 58 26.21 -8.68 -3.40
C SER A 58 25.28 -8.10 -2.34
N SER A 59 25.79 -7.72 -1.17
CA SER A 59 25.02 -7.03 -0.13
C SER A 59 24.54 -5.65 -0.60
N THR A 60 25.41 -4.88 -1.26
CA THR A 60 25.07 -3.58 -1.86
C THR A 60 24.00 -3.69 -2.93
N THR A 61 24.11 -4.66 -3.83
CA THR A 61 23.09 -4.90 -4.84
C THR A 61 21.77 -5.30 -4.18
N GLY A 62 21.79 -6.18 -3.17
CA GLY A 62 20.60 -6.57 -2.42
C GLY A 62 19.88 -5.39 -1.77
N VAL A 63 20.60 -4.55 -1.03
CA VAL A 63 20.03 -3.36 -0.39
C VAL A 63 19.47 -2.38 -1.43
N THR A 64 20.16 -2.19 -2.55
CA THR A 64 19.70 -1.30 -3.63
C THR A 64 18.37 -1.80 -4.22
N ILE A 65 18.26 -3.09 -4.52
CA ILE A 65 17.04 -3.70 -5.07
C ILE A 65 15.88 -3.55 -4.08
N VAL A 66 16.10 -3.90 -2.80
CA VAL A 66 15.05 -3.77 -1.77
C VAL A 66 14.62 -2.31 -1.63
N THR A 67 15.56 -1.36 -1.69
CA THR A 67 15.25 0.07 -1.62
C THR A 67 14.38 0.54 -2.79
N ILE A 68 14.66 0.10 -4.01
CA ILE A 68 13.84 0.42 -5.20
C ILE A 68 12.42 -0.15 -5.03
N ILE A 69 12.29 -1.39 -4.54
CA ILE A 69 10.99 -2.01 -4.26
C ILE A 69 10.20 -1.19 -3.23
N LEU A 70 10.86 -0.75 -2.15
CA LEU A 70 10.23 0.08 -1.12
C LEU A 70 9.72 1.42 -1.67
N ILE A 71 10.48 2.06 -2.56
CA ILE A 71 10.04 3.29 -3.24
C ILE A 71 8.81 3.03 -4.12
N GLY A 72 8.81 1.92 -4.88
CA GLY A 72 7.67 1.53 -5.70
C GLY A 72 6.41 1.24 -4.86
N LEU A 73 6.57 0.56 -3.73
CA LEU A 73 5.48 0.30 -2.77
C LEU A 73 4.94 1.59 -2.16
N PHE A 74 5.81 2.54 -1.86
CA PHE A 74 5.40 3.84 -1.34
C PHE A 74 4.53 4.58 -2.36
N ALA A 75 4.94 4.61 -3.64
CA ALA A 75 4.14 5.18 -4.72
C ALA A 75 2.78 4.47 -4.88
N ALA A 76 2.75 3.13 -4.78
CA ALA A 76 1.51 2.36 -4.81
C ALA A 76 0.57 2.69 -3.63
N ASN A 77 1.10 2.97 -2.44
CA ASN A 77 0.30 3.38 -1.29
C ASN A 77 -0.38 4.74 -1.51
N ILE A 78 0.29 5.68 -2.20
CA ILE A 78 -0.33 6.96 -2.57
C ILE A 78 -1.57 6.72 -3.44
N ILE A 79 -1.47 5.84 -4.44
CA ILE A 79 -2.61 5.44 -5.28
C ILE A 79 -3.70 4.77 -4.43
N GLY A 80 -3.31 3.92 -3.48
CA GLY A 80 -4.19 3.30 -2.49
C GLY A 80 -4.96 4.32 -1.65
N VAL A 81 -4.31 5.37 -1.15
CA VAL A 81 -4.95 6.47 -0.42
C VAL A 81 -5.98 7.18 -1.28
N ILE A 82 -5.63 7.54 -2.52
CA ILE A 82 -6.54 8.24 -3.45
C ILE A 82 -7.78 7.38 -3.70
N LEU A 83 -7.60 6.09 -4.02
CA LEU A 83 -8.69 5.14 -4.21
C LEU A 83 -9.54 4.96 -2.93
N GLY A 84 -8.91 5.00 -1.76
CA GLY A 84 -9.57 4.91 -0.45
C GLY A 84 -10.47 6.13 -0.19
N ILE A 85 -9.97 7.33 -0.47
CA ILE A 85 -10.75 8.58 -0.37
C ILE A 85 -11.92 8.56 -1.36
N ILE A 86 -11.68 8.17 -2.62
CA ILE A 86 -12.75 8.02 -3.63
C ILE A 86 -13.79 7.00 -3.15
N GLY A 87 -13.35 5.88 -2.58
CA GLY A 87 -14.22 4.86 -1.99
C GLY A 87 -15.04 5.35 -0.79
N LEU A 88 -14.54 6.32 -0.02
CA LEU A 88 -15.22 6.91 1.13
C LEU A 88 -16.29 7.93 0.71
N VAL A 89 -16.00 8.72 -0.34
CA VAL A 89 -16.87 9.77 -0.90
C VAL A 89 -18.03 9.17 -1.71
N LEU A 90 -17.88 7.99 -2.30
CA LEU A 90 -18.97 7.30 -3.00
C LEU A 90 -20.14 6.98 -2.04
N ARG A 91 -21.25 7.69 -2.21
CA ARG A 91 -22.51 7.49 -1.46
C ARG A 91 -23.13 6.16 -1.89
N ASN A 92 -23.66 5.39 -0.93
CA ASN A 92 -24.51 4.19 -1.12
C ASN A 92 -23.88 2.77 -1.01
N ARG A 93 -22.73 2.57 -0.35
CA ARG A 93 -22.14 1.22 -0.11
C ARG A 93 -21.52 1.09 1.30
N LYS A 94 -21.29 -0.15 1.77
CA LYS A 94 -20.61 -0.45 3.04
C LYS A 94 -19.18 0.11 2.99
N LYS A 95 -18.95 1.21 3.72
CA LYS A 95 -17.69 2.00 3.69
C LYS A 95 -16.52 1.36 4.44
N ILE A 96 -16.75 0.23 5.09
CA ILE A 96 -15.79 -0.45 5.96
C ILE A 96 -14.48 -0.77 5.21
N PHE A 97 -14.55 -1.27 3.97
CA PHE A 97 -13.34 -1.58 3.19
C PHE A 97 -12.55 -0.33 2.77
N ALA A 98 -13.22 0.76 2.41
CA ALA A 98 -12.56 2.01 2.08
C ALA A 98 -11.88 2.64 3.31
N ILE A 99 -12.54 2.58 4.47
CA ILE A 99 -11.99 3.07 5.75
C ILE A 99 -10.78 2.24 6.16
N LEU A 100 -10.88 0.90 6.13
CA LEU A 100 -9.75 0.01 6.47
C LEU A 100 -8.56 0.21 5.54
N GLY A 101 -8.79 0.25 4.22
CA GLY A 101 -7.73 0.50 3.24
C GLY A 101 -7.08 1.87 3.43
N LEU A 102 -7.86 2.91 3.69
CA LEU A 102 -7.36 4.25 3.94
C LEU A 102 -6.55 4.31 5.24
N SER A 103 -7.04 3.74 6.34
CA SER A 103 -6.34 3.70 7.62
C SER A 103 -4.99 3.00 7.52
N LEU A 104 -4.94 1.84 6.85
CA LEU A 104 -3.69 1.09 6.67
C LEU A 104 -2.68 1.87 5.81
N ASN A 105 -3.08 2.38 4.65
CA ASN A 105 -2.19 3.18 3.80
C ASN A 105 -1.70 4.44 4.54
N THR A 106 -2.58 5.11 5.30
CA THR A 106 -2.22 6.32 6.05
C THR A 106 -1.19 6.03 7.13
N ILE A 107 -1.37 4.94 7.90
CA ILE A 107 -0.40 4.52 8.92
C ILE A 107 0.97 4.22 8.29
N ILE A 108 0.99 3.53 7.15
CA ILE A 108 2.23 3.23 6.42
C ILE A 108 2.94 4.52 5.99
N ILE A 109 2.24 5.42 5.30
CA ILE A 109 2.82 6.69 4.84
C ILE A 109 3.31 7.53 6.02
N PHE A 110 2.54 7.60 7.10
CA PHE A 110 2.91 8.34 8.30
C PHE A 110 4.16 7.75 8.97
N SER A 111 4.26 6.42 9.04
CA SER A 111 5.43 5.73 9.61
C SER A 111 6.69 5.99 8.79
N PHE A 112 6.61 5.86 7.46
CA PHE A 112 7.73 6.16 6.56
C PHE A 112 8.12 7.63 6.60
N GLY A 113 7.14 8.55 6.61
CA GLY A 113 7.38 9.98 6.73
C GLY A 113 8.09 10.34 8.04
N LEU A 114 7.64 9.77 9.16
CA LEU A 114 8.27 9.96 10.46
C LEU A 114 9.71 9.43 10.47
N MET A 115 9.96 8.25 9.90
CA MET A 115 11.30 7.69 9.78
C MET A 115 12.24 8.64 9.01
N PHE A 116 11.75 9.24 7.92
CA PHE A 116 12.52 10.19 7.13
C PHE A 116 12.84 11.48 7.90
N VAL A 117 11.88 12.00 8.67
CA VAL A 117 12.08 13.16 9.55
C VAL A 117 13.13 12.85 10.62
N ILE A 118 13.06 11.69 11.27
CA ILE A 118 14.05 11.26 12.27
C ILE A 118 15.44 11.15 11.63
N LEU A 119 15.52 10.55 10.43
CA LEU A 119 16.78 10.43 9.70
C LEU A 119 17.37 11.80 9.38
N MET A 120 16.56 12.75 8.90
CA MET A 120 16.99 14.12 8.61
C MET A 120 17.45 14.86 9.87
N LEU A 121 16.71 14.73 10.98
CA LEU A 121 17.09 15.33 12.27
C LEU A 121 18.38 14.75 12.86
N ARG A 122 18.67 13.48 12.55
CA ARG A 122 19.93 12.82 12.92
C ARG A 122 21.07 13.22 11.99
N ALA A 123 20.82 13.30 10.69
CA ALA A 123 21.81 13.70 9.69
C ALA A 123 22.25 15.17 9.85
N GLY A 124 21.34 16.07 10.18
CA GLY A 124 21.67 17.48 10.46
C GLY A 124 22.39 17.72 11.80
N ARG A 125 22.58 16.68 12.61
CA ARG A 125 23.33 16.72 13.88
C ARG A 125 24.67 15.98 13.80
N GLY A 126 25.00 15.39 12.66
CA GLY A 126 26.25 14.66 12.41
C GLY A 126 27.31 15.54 11.76
#